data_AF-A0A2U1L7K9-F1
#
_entry.id   AF-A0A2U1L7K9-F1
#
_cell.length_a   1.000
_cell.length_b   1.000
_cell.length_c   1.000
_cell.angle_alpha   90.00
_cell.angle_beta   90.00
_cell.angle_gamma   90.00
#
_symmetry.space_group_name_H-M   'P 1'
#
loop_
_entity.id
_entity.type
_entity.pdbx_description
1 polymer ?
#
loop_
_entity_poly.entity_id
_entity_poly.type
_entity_poly.pdbx_seq_one_letter_code
_entity_poly.pdbx_strand_id
1 'polypeptide(L)'
;MESSSPSFNNLITDLFNKPSLIETFVDILFFTVPIWLAVMIGVLIGWAWTPRWTSLLFLGFRSKLRGFAWTAPPGFGARRLWLAFTALSAFSVGRRMWSNFREKERKEEGDRADGESVSGLSADVKCSIVNSEGDHDVITEKDLEHLLHLLDGKDLVWQSMMERSTSNMACQAWRYEPETGPVVYRSRTVFEDATPELVRDFFWDDEFRPKWDPMLTYVKILEECPDTGTMIVNWIKKFPFFCSDREYIIGRRIWEAGKTYYCVTKGVPYPALPRRDKPRRVDQYFSSWVIRPVQSRKGDGLLTSCEVILLHYEDMGIPKDVAKLGVRHGMWGTLKKLHGGFRAYQTARKQDPTLSRCAHMAAIATKISFDGGSEMVPGDKNTGEPKDLVEEDEIF
;
A
#
# COMPACT_ATOMS: atom_id res chain seq x y z
N MET A 1 14.16 21.45 -50.79
CA MET A 1 13.43 20.43 -49.99
C MET A 1 14.50 19.75 -49.16
N GLU A 2 14.83 20.35 -48.02
CA GLU A 2 16.00 19.98 -47.22
C GLU A 2 15.48 19.50 -45.88
N SER A 3 15.48 18.18 -45.70
CA SER A 3 15.03 17.52 -44.49
C SER A 3 16.05 17.77 -43.38
N SER A 4 15.68 18.58 -42.39
CA SER A 4 16.45 18.74 -41.16
C SER A 4 16.29 17.48 -40.31
N SER A 5 17.41 16.81 -40.05
CA SER A 5 17.50 15.69 -39.10
C SER A 5 17.29 16.22 -37.66
N PRO A 6 16.54 15.50 -36.80
CA PRO A 6 16.35 15.94 -35.42
C PRO A 6 17.67 15.83 -34.67
N SER A 7 18.04 16.91 -33.97
CA SER A 7 19.26 16.94 -33.16
C SER A 7 19.22 15.84 -32.09
N PHE A 8 20.36 15.19 -31.84
CA PHE A 8 20.51 14.12 -30.85
C PHE A 8 20.00 14.52 -29.45
N ASN A 9 20.10 15.81 -29.10
CA ASN A 9 19.59 16.35 -27.85
C ASN A 9 18.06 16.29 -27.76
N ASN A 10 17.35 16.52 -28.87
CA ASN A 10 15.89 16.43 -28.92
C ASN A 10 15.41 14.97 -28.77
N LEU A 11 16.16 14.03 -29.35
CA LEU A 11 15.90 12.60 -29.19
C LEU A 11 16.08 12.15 -27.75
N ILE A 12 17.12 12.63 -27.06
CA ILE A 12 17.35 12.34 -25.64
C ILE A 12 16.24 12.93 -24.77
N THR A 13 15.84 14.18 -24.99
CA THR A 13 14.74 14.78 -24.22
C THR A 13 13.41 14.07 -24.47
N ASP A 14 13.12 13.65 -25.70
CA ASP A 14 11.90 12.88 -26.01
C ASP A 14 11.95 11.45 -25.42
N LEU A 15 13.14 10.87 -25.30
CA LEU A 15 13.32 9.58 -24.64
C LEU A 15 13.12 9.69 -23.12
N PHE A 16 13.62 10.77 -22.51
CA PHE A 16 13.42 11.06 -21.09
C PHE A 16 12.00 11.56 -20.77
N ASN A 17 11.24 12.09 -21.72
CA ASN A 17 9.86 12.52 -21.49
C ASN A 17 8.85 11.37 -21.50
N LYS A 18 9.26 10.13 -21.79
CA LYS A 18 8.39 8.95 -21.72
C LYS A 18 8.34 8.41 -20.29
N PRO A 19 7.16 8.41 -19.63
CA PRO A 19 7.02 8.00 -18.24
C PRO A 19 7.56 6.59 -17.97
N SER A 20 7.33 5.65 -18.90
CA SER A 20 7.80 4.27 -18.80
C SER A 20 9.33 4.12 -18.86
N LEU A 21 10.04 5.04 -19.53
CA LEU A 21 11.50 5.01 -19.62
C LEU A 21 12.15 5.64 -18.39
N ILE A 22 11.55 6.69 -17.83
CA ILE A 22 11.97 7.21 -16.51
C ILE A 22 11.78 6.14 -15.43
N GLU A 23 10.63 5.47 -15.41
CA GLU A 23 10.36 4.40 -14.44
C GLU A 23 11.42 3.30 -14.51
N THR A 24 11.72 2.79 -15.71
CA THR A 24 12.75 1.74 -15.89
C THR A 24 14.17 2.24 -15.59
N PHE A 25 14.50 3.49 -15.89
CA PHE A 25 15.81 4.05 -15.58
C PHE A 25 16.02 4.23 -14.07
N VAL A 26 14.99 4.70 -13.37
CA VAL A 26 15.00 4.82 -11.90
C VAL A 26 15.09 3.44 -11.24
N ASP A 27 14.37 2.44 -11.76
CA ASP A 27 14.47 1.06 -11.30
C ASP A 27 15.90 0.51 -11.45
N ILE A 28 16.54 0.71 -12.61
CA ILE A 28 17.93 0.31 -12.84
C ILE A 28 18.86 1.01 -11.85
N LEU A 29 18.68 2.31 -11.60
CA LEU A 29 19.50 3.06 -10.65
C LEU A 29 19.37 2.52 -9.22
N PHE A 30 18.14 2.20 -8.80
CA PHE A 30 17.85 1.70 -7.46
C PHE A 30 18.51 0.33 -7.18
N PHE A 31 18.61 -0.54 -8.19
CA PHE A 31 19.30 -1.82 -8.05
C PHE A 31 20.81 -1.73 -8.25
N THR A 32 21.28 -0.88 -9.17
CA THR A 32 22.71 -0.80 -9.51
C THR A 32 23.53 -0.05 -8.46
N VAL A 33 22.97 1.00 -7.83
CA VAL A 33 23.72 1.81 -6.86
C VAL A 33 24.14 1.02 -5.62
N PRO A 34 23.28 0.23 -4.94
CA PRO A 34 23.70 -0.60 -3.81
C PRO A 34 24.71 -1.69 -4.17
N ILE A 35 24.57 -2.28 -5.37
CA ILE A 35 25.51 -3.30 -5.88
C ILE A 35 26.88 -2.68 -6.09
N TRP A 36 26.95 -1.52 -6.76
CA TRP A 36 28.22 -0.81 -6.97
C TRP A 36 28.82 -0.29 -5.67
N LEU A 37 28.01 0.14 -4.71
CA LEU A 37 28.48 0.53 -3.38
C LEU A 37 29.13 -0.64 -2.65
N ALA A 38 28.51 -1.83 -2.69
CA ALA A 38 29.07 -3.05 -2.11
C ALA A 38 30.38 -3.48 -2.79
N VAL A 39 30.46 -3.35 -4.12
CA VAL A 39 31.69 -3.60 -4.88
C VAL A 39 32.79 -2.63 -4.47
N MET A 40 32.51 -1.33 -4.37
CA MET A 40 33.48 -0.32 -3.96
C MET A 40 33.97 -0.55 -2.52
N ILE A 41 33.08 -0.90 -1.60
CA ILE A 41 33.45 -1.28 -0.23
C ILE A 41 34.33 -2.53 -0.23
N GLY A 42 33.99 -3.56 -1.02
CA GLY A 42 34.80 -4.77 -1.16
C GLY A 42 36.19 -4.50 -1.73
N VAL A 43 36.30 -3.60 -2.72
CA VAL A 43 37.58 -3.15 -3.27
C VAL A 43 38.39 -2.38 -2.23
N LEU A 44 37.78 -1.46 -1.47
CA LEU A 44 38.45 -0.70 -0.42
C LEU A 44 38.96 -1.60 0.72
N ILE A 45 38.16 -2.58 1.15
CA ILE A 45 38.56 -3.58 2.15
C ILE A 45 39.70 -4.45 1.59
N GLY A 46 39.60 -4.91 0.34
CA GLY A 46 40.64 -5.70 -0.32
C GLY A 46 41.96 -4.93 -0.54
N TRP A 47 41.90 -3.61 -0.74
CA TRP A 47 43.07 -2.74 -0.84
C TRP A 47 43.68 -2.42 0.52
N ALA A 48 42.85 -2.22 1.54
CA ALA A 48 43.30 -1.97 2.91
C ALA A 48 43.88 -3.23 3.57
N TRP A 49 43.46 -4.41 3.12
CA TRP A 49 43.97 -5.67 3.63
C TRP A 49 45.26 -6.06 2.91
N THR A 50 46.40 -5.63 3.46
CA THR A 50 47.72 -6.15 3.10
C THR A 50 48.19 -7.12 4.20
N PRO A 51 48.05 -8.44 4.02
CA PRO A 51 48.50 -9.39 5.03
C PRO A 51 50.03 -9.32 5.12
N ARG A 52 50.57 -9.03 6.32
CA ARG A 52 52.01 -8.92 6.61
C ARG A 52 52.85 -10.17 6.25
N TRP A 53 52.19 -11.32 6.12
CA TRP A 53 52.71 -12.63 5.68
C TRP A 53 53.14 -12.67 4.21
N THR A 54 52.66 -11.76 3.36
CA THR A 54 53.03 -11.73 1.92
C THR A 54 54.52 -11.46 1.73
N SER A 55 55.15 -10.68 2.62
CA SER A 55 56.60 -10.44 2.60
C SER A 55 57.41 -11.72 2.90
N LEU A 56 56.92 -12.59 3.78
CA LEU A 56 57.57 -13.87 4.12
C LEU A 56 57.48 -14.90 2.97
N LEU A 57 56.36 -14.93 2.25
CA LEU A 57 56.21 -15.78 1.06
C LEU A 57 57.08 -15.29 -0.11
N PHE A 58 57.26 -13.97 -0.27
CA PHE A 58 58.12 -13.40 -1.30
C PHE A 58 59.63 -13.63 -1.05
N LEU A 59 60.08 -13.76 0.21
CA LEU A 59 61.46 -14.16 0.49
C LEU A 59 61.70 -15.66 0.27
N GLY A 60 60.73 -16.53 0.61
CA GLY A 60 60.86 -17.98 0.46
C GLY A 60 60.83 -18.47 -1.00
N PHE A 61 60.15 -17.75 -1.89
CA PHE A 61 59.96 -18.17 -3.29
C PHE A 61 61.05 -17.65 -4.25
N ARG A 62 61.91 -16.71 -3.81
CA ARG A 62 62.93 -16.10 -4.67
C ARG A 62 64.20 -16.95 -4.86
N SER A 63 64.41 -17.98 -4.03
CA SER A 63 65.59 -18.86 -4.14
C SER A 63 65.40 -20.04 -5.11
N LYS A 64 64.16 -20.35 -5.54
CA LYS A 64 63.86 -21.48 -6.44
C LYS A 64 63.41 -21.12 -7.86
N LEU A 65 63.35 -19.83 -8.23
CA LEU A 65 62.90 -19.37 -9.55
C LEU A 65 63.95 -18.57 -10.33
N ARG A 66 65.25 -18.85 -10.11
CA ARG A 66 66.31 -18.35 -11.00
C ARG A 66 66.41 -19.15 -12.32
N GLY A 67 65.60 -20.19 -12.51
CA GLY A 67 65.63 -21.08 -13.69
C GLY A 67 64.44 -20.99 -14.66
N PHE A 68 63.45 -20.13 -14.41
CA PHE A 68 62.24 -20.03 -15.26
C PHE A 68 61.99 -18.59 -15.76
N ALA A 69 63.06 -17.80 -15.86
CA ALA A 69 63.03 -16.42 -16.33
C ALA A 69 63.59 -16.33 -17.76
N TRP A 70 62.99 -17.05 -18.69
CA TRP A 70 63.03 -16.69 -20.11
C TRP A 70 61.76 -17.24 -20.77
N THR A 71 61.10 -16.39 -21.56
CA THR A 71 59.83 -16.63 -22.31
C THR A 71 58.52 -16.20 -21.62
N ALA A 72 58.40 -14.93 -21.25
CA ALA A 72 57.11 -14.25 -21.26
C ALA A 72 57.29 -12.74 -21.54
N PRO A 73 56.51 -12.11 -22.45
CA PRO A 73 56.58 -10.68 -22.71
C PRO A 73 56.05 -9.87 -21.50
N PRO A 74 56.52 -8.62 -21.31
CA PRO A 74 56.14 -7.82 -20.14
C PRO A 74 54.67 -7.39 -20.25
N GLY A 75 53.81 -7.96 -19.39
CA GLY A 75 52.40 -7.55 -19.32
C GLY A 75 51.39 -8.57 -18.77
N PHE A 76 51.78 -9.80 -18.47
CA PHE A 76 50.88 -10.81 -17.91
C PHE A 76 50.75 -10.71 -16.38
N GLY A 77 50.08 -9.66 -15.90
CA GLY A 77 49.65 -9.52 -14.51
C GLY A 77 48.24 -10.07 -14.28
N ALA A 78 47.97 -10.59 -13.09
CA ALA A 78 46.77 -11.30 -12.61
C ALA A 78 45.38 -10.59 -12.79
N ARG A 79 45.30 -9.48 -13.53
CA ARG A 79 44.07 -8.71 -13.78
C ARG A 79 43.15 -9.31 -14.85
N ARG A 80 43.63 -10.23 -15.70
CA ARG A 80 42.83 -10.83 -16.79
C ARG A 80 42.27 -12.23 -16.51
N LEU A 81 42.76 -12.94 -15.48
CA LEU A 81 42.17 -14.20 -15.01
C LEU A 81 40.82 -13.98 -14.31
N TRP A 82 40.63 -12.80 -13.71
CA TRP A 82 39.38 -12.42 -13.04
C TRP A 82 38.24 -12.15 -14.04
N LEU A 83 38.54 -11.52 -15.19
CA LEU A 83 37.55 -11.25 -16.24
C LEU A 83 36.96 -12.52 -16.87
N ALA A 84 37.72 -13.62 -16.91
CA ALA A 84 37.23 -14.90 -17.41
C ALA A 84 36.24 -15.58 -16.44
N PHE A 85 36.43 -15.42 -15.13
CA PHE A 85 35.52 -15.99 -14.11
C PHE A 85 34.20 -15.21 -13.96
N THR A 86 34.22 -13.89 -14.18
CA THR A 86 32.98 -13.07 -14.19
C THR A 86 32.14 -13.31 -15.46
N ALA A 87 32.78 -13.63 -16.59
CA ALA A 87 32.07 -13.96 -17.82
C ALA A 87 31.38 -15.35 -17.78
N LEU A 88 31.97 -16.34 -17.10
CA LEU A 88 31.35 -17.68 -16.98
C LEU A 88 30.17 -17.73 -16.00
N SER A 89 30.11 -16.86 -14.99
CA SER A 89 29.01 -16.82 -14.02
C SER A 89 27.76 -16.09 -14.52
N ALA A 90 27.89 -15.22 -15.53
CA ALA A 90 26.75 -14.58 -16.20
C ALA A 90 26.07 -15.48 -17.25
N PHE A 91 26.71 -16.55 -17.72
CA PHE A 91 26.18 -17.38 -18.82
C PHE A 91 25.28 -18.55 -18.36
N SER A 92 25.26 -18.91 -17.07
CA SER A 92 24.42 -20.02 -16.57
C SER A 92 23.02 -19.60 -16.11
N VAL A 93 22.78 -18.31 -15.85
CA VAL A 93 21.47 -17.78 -15.44
C VAL A 93 20.60 -17.40 -16.66
N GLY A 94 21.22 -16.98 -17.76
CA GLY A 94 20.51 -16.56 -18.98
C GLY A 94 19.78 -17.67 -19.73
N ARG A 95 20.21 -18.94 -19.63
CA ARG A 95 19.53 -20.06 -20.31
C ARG A 95 18.21 -20.48 -19.67
N ARG A 96 18.03 -20.27 -18.36
CA ARG A 96 16.82 -20.72 -17.63
C ARG A 96 15.66 -19.72 -17.75
N MET A 97 15.96 -18.47 -18.07
CA MET A 97 14.96 -17.41 -18.28
C MET A 97 14.43 -17.42 -19.72
N TRP A 98 15.27 -17.77 -20.70
CA TRP A 98 14.89 -17.81 -22.12
C TRP A 98 13.99 -19.01 -22.50
N SER A 99 14.05 -20.12 -21.76
CA SER A 99 13.17 -21.28 -22.00
C SER A 99 11.72 -21.03 -21.56
N ASN A 100 11.49 -20.27 -20.48
CA ASN A 100 10.15 -20.03 -19.94
C ASN A 100 9.39 -18.94 -20.69
N PHE A 101 10.12 -18.02 -21.34
CA PHE A 101 9.50 -16.98 -22.18
C PHE A 101 8.94 -17.57 -23.48
N ARG A 102 9.62 -18.59 -24.05
CA ARG A 102 9.21 -19.25 -25.30
C ARG A 102 8.06 -20.24 -25.14
N GLU A 103 7.68 -20.57 -23.91
CA GLU A 103 6.50 -21.41 -23.60
C GLU A 103 5.25 -20.55 -23.32
N LYS A 104 5.43 -19.27 -22.98
CA LYS A 104 4.33 -18.32 -22.72
C LYS A 104 3.75 -17.71 -24.00
N GLU A 105 4.56 -17.56 -25.06
CA GLU A 105 4.10 -17.08 -26.38
C GLU A 105 3.23 -18.09 -27.16
N ARG A 106 3.08 -19.34 -26.70
CA ARG A 106 2.18 -20.33 -27.34
C ARG A 106 0.81 -20.48 -26.68
N LYS A 107 0.49 -19.72 -25.63
CA LYS A 107 -0.78 -19.84 -24.89
C LYS A 107 -1.68 -18.60 -24.92
N GLU A 108 -1.34 -17.58 -25.70
CA GLU A 108 -2.15 -16.35 -25.83
C GLU A 108 -2.86 -16.21 -27.21
N GLU A 109 -3.02 -17.32 -27.93
CA GLU A 109 -3.96 -17.44 -29.06
C GLU A 109 -5.00 -18.51 -28.72
N GLY A 110 -6.12 -18.10 -28.12
CA GLY A 110 -7.26 -18.99 -27.83
C GLY A 110 -8.04 -18.60 -26.59
N ASP A 111 -8.81 -17.52 -26.68
CA ASP A 111 -10.23 -17.44 -26.27
C ASP A 111 -10.66 -15.98 -26.12
N ARG A 112 -11.47 -15.52 -27.08
CA ARG A 112 -12.39 -14.40 -26.91
C ARG A 112 -13.79 -14.99 -27.02
N ALA A 113 -14.58 -14.88 -25.97
CA ALA A 113 -16.03 -14.97 -26.04
C ALA A 113 -16.69 -14.08 -24.98
N ASP A 114 -17.86 -13.59 -25.37
CA ASP A 114 -18.65 -12.48 -24.86
C ASP A 114 -19.20 -12.63 -23.43
N GLY A 115 -19.63 -11.50 -22.86
CA GLY A 115 -20.46 -11.48 -21.66
C GLY A 115 -21.06 -10.10 -21.39
N GLU A 116 -22.39 -10.03 -21.52
CA GLU A 116 -23.25 -8.85 -21.51
C GLU A 116 -23.23 -7.98 -20.24
N SER A 117 -23.53 -6.71 -20.48
CA SER A 117 -23.88 -5.68 -19.50
C SER A 117 -25.26 -5.91 -18.89
N VAL A 118 -25.35 -5.95 -17.55
CA VAL A 118 -26.62 -5.86 -16.83
C VAL A 118 -26.68 -4.53 -16.08
N SER A 119 -27.67 -3.73 -16.46
CA SER A 119 -28.12 -2.51 -15.80
C SER A 119 -28.97 -2.82 -14.56
N GLY A 120 -28.82 -2.03 -13.50
CA GLY A 120 -29.68 -2.07 -12.31
C GLY A 120 -29.32 -0.92 -11.36
N LEU A 121 -30.09 0.17 -11.40
CA LEU A 121 -31.22 0.53 -10.52
C LEU A 121 -30.77 1.49 -9.40
N SER A 122 -31.18 2.75 -9.59
CA SER A 122 -30.90 3.93 -8.78
C SER A 122 -31.72 3.93 -7.48
N ALA A 123 -31.05 4.11 -6.34
CA ALA A 123 -31.65 4.66 -5.13
C ALA A 123 -30.84 5.89 -4.73
N ASP A 124 -31.51 7.04 -4.68
CA ASP A 124 -30.96 8.35 -4.33
C ASP A 124 -30.93 8.44 -2.79
N VAL A 125 -29.74 8.41 -2.19
CA VAL A 125 -29.58 8.37 -0.73
C VAL A 125 -29.50 9.79 -0.19
N LYS A 126 -30.60 10.26 0.42
CA LYS A 126 -30.66 11.54 1.13
C LYS A 126 -30.50 11.29 2.63
N CYS A 127 -29.43 11.80 3.23
CA CYS A 127 -29.18 11.69 4.66
C CYS A 127 -29.97 12.77 5.43
N SER A 128 -30.73 12.37 6.45
CA SER A 128 -31.41 13.26 7.38
C SER A 128 -30.54 13.37 8.65
N ILE A 129 -29.90 14.52 8.87
CA ILE A 129 -28.95 14.74 9.96
C ILE A 129 -29.53 15.75 10.97
N VAL A 130 -29.43 15.43 12.26
CA VAL A 130 -29.78 16.31 13.38
C VAL A 130 -28.62 17.29 13.59
N ASN A 131 -28.85 18.58 13.29
CA ASN A 131 -27.86 19.63 13.48
C ASN A 131 -27.58 19.85 14.98
N SER A 132 -26.33 19.64 15.39
CA SER A 132 -25.80 20.22 16.62
C SER A 132 -24.89 21.38 16.20
N GLU A 133 -25.44 22.59 16.12
CA GLU A 133 -24.69 23.81 15.83
C GLU A 133 -23.76 24.14 17.01
N GLY A 134 -22.51 23.69 16.92
CA GLY A 134 -21.40 24.14 17.75
C GLY A 134 -20.37 24.83 16.85
N ASP A 135 -20.04 26.07 17.17
CA ASP A 135 -19.08 26.92 16.47
C ASP A 135 -17.71 26.19 16.36
N HIS A 136 -17.28 25.93 15.12
CA HIS A 136 -15.99 25.34 14.70
C HIS A 136 -15.71 23.84 14.92
N ASP A 137 -16.60 22.92 14.49
CA ASP A 137 -16.13 21.53 14.23
C ASP A 137 -15.22 21.50 12.99
N VAL A 138 -13.99 21.03 13.18
CA VAL A 138 -12.98 20.94 12.12
C VAL A 138 -13.31 19.80 11.14
N ILE A 139 -14.02 18.78 11.61
CA ILE A 139 -14.47 17.61 10.84
C ILE A 139 -15.98 17.58 10.81
N THR A 140 -16.55 17.92 9.66
CA THR A 140 -17.98 18.19 9.50
C THR A 140 -18.70 17.08 8.75
N GLU A 141 -20.02 17.15 8.72
CA GLU A 141 -20.90 16.26 7.96
C GLU A 141 -20.59 16.30 6.45
N LYS A 142 -20.12 17.44 5.92
CA LYS A 142 -19.66 17.55 4.53
C LYS A 142 -18.48 16.63 4.22
N ASP A 143 -17.62 16.38 5.19
CA ASP A 143 -16.48 15.47 5.03
C ASP A 143 -16.97 14.00 4.99
N LEU A 144 -18.05 13.68 5.71
CA LEU A 144 -18.73 12.40 5.61
C LEU A 144 -19.45 12.24 4.25
N GLU A 145 -20.15 13.27 3.78
CA GLU A 145 -20.78 13.28 2.45
C GLU A 145 -19.73 13.05 1.34
N HIS A 146 -18.56 13.69 1.47
CA HIS A 146 -17.45 13.46 0.54
C HIS A 146 -16.98 12.00 0.54
N LEU A 147 -16.87 11.37 1.71
CA LEU A 147 -16.58 9.94 1.82
C LEU A 147 -17.65 9.10 1.11
N LEU A 148 -18.93 9.36 1.37
CA LEU A 148 -20.04 8.61 0.78
C LEU A 148 -20.06 8.73 -0.76
N HIS A 149 -19.80 9.92 -1.28
CA HIS A 149 -19.66 10.16 -2.72
C HIS A 149 -18.51 9.32 -3.33
N LEU A 150 -17.35 9.28 -2.68
CA LEU A 150 -16.22 8.44 -3.14
C LEU A 150 -16.51 6.94 -3.08
N LEU A 151 -17.38 6.50 -2.16
CA LEU A 151 -17.79 5.10 -2.05
C LEU A 151 -18.76 4.68 -3.15
N ASP A 152 -19.72 5.54 -3.51
CA ASP A 152 -20.69 5.31 -4.58
C ASP A 152 -19.96 5.15 -5.92
N GLY A 153 -18.99 6.04 -6.20
CA GLY A 153 -17.99 5.83 -7.24
C GLY A 153 -18.52 5.69 -8.67
N LYS A 154 -19.77 6.11 -8.93
CA LYS A 154 -20.46 5.98 -10.23
C LYS A 154 -19.71 6.65 -11.39
N ASP A 155 -18.97 7.72 -11.08
CA ASP A 155 -18.22 8.51 -12.08
C ASP A 155 -16.71 8.19 -12.10
N LEU A 156 -16.24 7.21 -11.33
CA LEU A 156 -14.81 6.97 -11.12
C LEU A 156 -14.34 5.67 -11.80
N VAL A 157 -13.37 5.79 -12.72
CA VAL A 157 -12.75 4.64 -13.40
C VAL A 157 -11.60 4.08 -12.54
N TRP A 158 -11.92 3.11 -11.68
CA TRP A 158 -10.96 2.44 -10.82
C TRP A 158 -10.10 1.42 -11.58
N GLN A 159 -8.78 1.51 -11.43
CA GLN A 159 -7.80 0.56 -11.96
C GLN A 159 -7.39 -0.43 -10.87
N SER A 160 -7.52 -1.74 -11.12
CA SER A 160 -7.05 -2.78 -10.19
C SER A 160 -5.53 -2.75 -10.02
N MET A 161 -5.07 -2.88 -8.78
CA MET A 161 -3.65 -2.88 -8.42
C MET A 161 -3.19 -4.16 -7.72
N MET A 162 -4.07 -4.74 -6.91
CA MET A 162 -3.73 -5.89 -6.07
C MET A 162 -4.98 -6.69 -5.74
N GLU A 163 -4.85 -8.01 -5.81
CA GLU A 163 -5.77 -8.94 -5.20
C GLU A 163 -4.96 -10.06 -4.56
N ARG A 164 -4.97 -10.13 -3.22
CA ARG A 164 -4.16 -11.09 -2.46
C ARG A 164 -4.88 -11.53 -1.20
N SER A 165 -4.66 -12.78 -0.82
CA SER A 165 -5.24 -13.37 0.38
C SER A 165 -4.22 -14.19 1.16
N THR A 166 -4.56 -14.40 2.42
CA THR A 166 -3.98 -15.35 3.36
C THR A 166 -5.15 -16.13 3.97
N SER A 167 -4.88 -17.08 4.88
CA SER A 167 -5.95 -17.81 5.57
C SER A 167 -6.87 -16.91 6.39
N ASN A 168 -6.36 -15.79 6.94
CA ASN A 168 -7.06 -14.99 7.95
C ASN A 168 -7.22 -13.50 7.54
N MET A 169 -6.94 -13.19 6.28
CA MET A 169 -7.10 -11.85 5.69
C MET A 169 -7.11 -11.92 4.18
N ALA A 170 -7.94 -11.11 3.53
CA ALA A 170 -7.85 -10.87 2.11
C ALA A 170 -8.03 -9.41 1.76
N CYS A 171 -7.38 -8.99 0.69
CA CYS A 171 -7.37 -7.61 0.28
C CYS A 171 -7.42 -7.47 -1.24
N GLN A 172 -8.27 -6.56 -1.68
CA GLN A 172 -8.34 -6.05 -3.04
C GLN A 172 -8.03 -4.56 -2.99
N ALA A 173 -7.26 -4.05 -3.93
CA ALA A 173 -6.91 -2.63 -4.00
C ALA A 173 -6.98 -2.10 -5.42
N TRP A 174 -7.45 -0.86 -5.52
CA TRP A 174 -7.63 -0.11 -6.75
C TRP A 174 -7.03 1.29 -6.59
N ARG A 175 -6.75 1.93 -7.72
CA ARG A 175 -6.44 3.36 -7.78
C ARG A 175 -7.31 4.07 -8.79
N TYR A 176 -7.55 5.34 -8.55
CA TYR A 176 -8.16 6.27 -9.47
C TYR A 176 -7.24 7.49 -9.59
N GLU A 177 -6.94 7.91 -10.81
CA GLU A 177 -6.09 9.07 -11.09
C GLU A 177 -6.99 10.20 -11.62
N PRO A 178 -7.36 11.20 -10.78
CA PRO A 178 -8.12 12.35 -11.24
C PRO A 178 -7.28 13.23 -12.19
N GLU A 179 -7.94 14.02 -13.02
CA GLU A 179 -7.28 14.99 -13.93
C GLU A 179 -6.40 15.97 -13.15
N THR A 180 -6.89 16.42 -12.00
CA THR A 180 -6.17 17.32 -11.09
C THR A 180 -6.12 16.72 -9.68
N GLY A 181 -5.01 16.95 -8.97
CA GLY A 181 -4.82 16.45 -7.60
C GLY A 181 -4.06 15.12 -7.49
N PRO A 182 -3.99 14.54 -6.27
CA PRO A 182 -3.26 13.32 -5.98
C PRO A 182 -3.98 12.05 -6.48
N VAL A 183 -3.23 10.95 -6.58
CA VAL A 183 -3.81 9.63 -6.87
C VAL A 183 -4.67 9.20 -5.68
N VAL A 184 -5.88 8.74 -5.97
CA VAL A 184 -6.81 8.21 -4.97
C VAL A 184 -6.67 6.69 -4.93
N TYR A 185 -6.45 6.14 -3.74
CA TYR A 185 -6.37 4.71 -3.50
C TYR A 185 -7.63 4.22 -2.78
N ARG A 186 -8.16 3.09 -3.23
CA ARG A 186 -9.22 2.34 -2.56
C ARG A 186 -8.72 0.95 -2.23
N SER A 187 -8.99 0.46 -1.04
CA SER A 187 -8.82 -0.97 -0.75
C SER A 187 -10.00 -1.53 -0.01
N ARG A 188 -10.28 -2.81 -0.24
CA ARG A 188 -11.25 -3.61 0.52
C ARG A 188 -10.46 -4.72 1.19
N THR A 189 -10.40 -4.70 2.51
CA THR A 189 -9.71 -5.70 3.31
C THR A 189 -10.70 -6.41 4.23
N VAL A 190 -10.70 -7.74 4.23
CA VAL A 190 -11.51 -8.55 5.16
C VAL A 190 -10.57 -9.22 6.15
N PHE A 191 -10.84 -9.05 7.44
CA PHE A 191 -10.17 -9.70 8.55
C PHE A 191 -11.08 -10.79 9.12
N GLU A 192 -10.60 -12.04 9.13
CA GLU A 192 -11.34 -13.14 9.77
C GLU A 192 -11.26 -13.02 11.31
N ASP A 193 -12.28 -13.50 12.02
CA ASP A 193 -12.30 -13.56 13.49
C ASP A 193 -12.01 -12.17 14.11
N ALA A 194 -12.77 -11.16 13.67
CA ALA A 194 -12.58 -9.76 14.02
C ALA A 194 -13.92 -9.04 14.16
N THR A 195 -14.10 -8.29 15.25
CA THR A 195 -15.29 -7.45 15.44
C THR A 195 -15.04 -6.03 14.91
N PRO A 196 -16.07 -5.35 14.38
CA PRO A 196 -15.97 -3.95 13.94
C PRO A 196 -15.40 -3.01 15.01
N GLU A 197 -15.80 -3.18 16.28
CA GLU A 197 -15.35 -2.34 17.41
C GLU A 197 -13.84 -2.47 17.63
N LEU A 198 -13.33 -3.70 17.62
CA LEU A 198 -11.92 -3.97 17.86
C LEU A 198 -11.04 -3.47 16.70
N VAL A 199 -11.56 -3.56 15.47
CA VAL A 199 -10.91 -3.03 14.27
C VAL A 199 -10.91 -1.50 14.30
N ARG A 200 -12.05 -0.87 14.63
CA ARG A 200 -12.16 0.58 14.82
C ARG A 200 -11.14 1.09 15.82
N ASP A 201 -11.09 0.50 17.01
CA ASP A 201 -10.16 0.89 18.07
C ASP A 201 -8.70 0.76 17.59
N PHE A 202 -8.35 -0.35 16.95
CA PHE A 202 -7.01 -0.58 16.39
C PHE A 202 -6.58 0.50 15.39
N PHE A 203 -7.47 0.92 14.48
CA PHE A 203 -7.16 1.95 13.48
C PHE A 203 -7.03 3.36 14.08
N TRP A 204 -7.69 3.62 15.20
CA TRP A 204 -7.69 4.93 15.88
C TRP A 204 -6.58 5.06 16.93
N ASP A 205 -6.04 3.93 17.43
CA ASP A 205 -5.10 3.88 18.53
C ASP A 205 -3.66 4.26 18.13
N ASP A 206 -3.37 5.56 18.15
CA ASP A 206 -2.04 6.10 17.85
C ASP A 206 -1.00 5.80 18.93
N GLU A 207 -1.42 5.42 20.14
CA GLU A 207 -0.50 5.01 21.21
C GLU A 207 0.01 3.59 20.97
N PHE A 208 -0.84 2.72 20.39
CA PHE A 208 -0.46 1.38 20.00
C PHE A 208 0.26 1.33 18.65
N ARG A 209 -0.07 2.25 17.74
CA ARG A 209 0.41 2.23 16.35
C ARG A 209 1.93 2.12 16.17
N PRO A 210 2.80 2.82 16.94
CA PRO A 210 4.25 2.70 16.82
C PRO A 210 4.78 1.27 17.05
N LYS A 211 4.01 0.38 17.70
CA LYS A 211 4.38 -1.02 17.90
C LYS A 211 4.41 -1.84 16.60
N TRP A 212 3.70 -1.40 15.56
CA TRP A 212 3.60 -2.14 14.29
C TRP A 212 3.89 -1.29 13.05
N ASP A 213 3.69 0.04 13.11
CA ASP A 213 3.97 0.98 12.04
C ASP A 213 5.27 1.76 12.32
N PRO A 214 6.43 1.32 11.80
CA PRO A 214 7.71 1.98 12.05
C PRO A 214 7.83 3.34 11.36
N MET A 215 6.89 3.69 10.46
CA MET A 215 6.89 5.01 9.84
C MET A 215 6.38 6.07 10.82
N LEU A 216 5.48 5.76 11.76
CA LEU A 216 4.97 6.74 12.71
C LEU A 216 5.94 6.91 13.89
N THR A 217 6.70 8.00 13.90
CA THR A 217 7.77 8.24 14.90
C THR A 217 7.38 9.22 16.00
N TYR A 218 6.37 10.03 15.78
CA TYR A 218 5.87 11.00 16.75
C TYR A 218 4.36 11.15 16.62
N VAL A 219 3.70 11.21 17.77
CA VAL A 219 2.27 11.45 17.92
C VAL A 219 2.08 12.42 19.07
N LYS A 220 1.27 13.46 18.85
CA LYS A 220 0.76 14.31 19.92
C LYS A 220 -0.69 14.68 19.64
N ILE A 221 -1.57 14.36 20.57
CA ILE A 221 -2.95 14.88 20.58
C ILE A 221 -2.86 16.39 20.88
N LEU A 222 -3.38 17.21 19.98
CA LEU A 222 -3.43 18.67 20.13
C LEU A 222 -4.74 19.08 20.80
N GLU A 223 -5.86 18.54 20.31
CA GLU A 223 -7.20 18.83 20.79
C GLU A 223 -8.06 17.58 20.74
N GLU A 224 -9.04 17.50 21.64
CA GLU A 224 -10.05 16.44 21.67
C GLU A 224 -11.39 17.00 22.13
N CYS A 225 -12.46 16.51 21.52
CA CYS A 225 -13.84 16.83 21.88
C CYS A 225 -14.53 15.54 22.36
N PRO A 226 -14.73 15.36 23.68
CA PRO A 226 -15.40 14.18 24.23
C PRO A 226 -16.87 14.05 23.82
N ASP A 227 -17.52 15.11 23.34
CA ASP A 227 -18.94 15.05 22.95
C ASP A 227 -19.12 14.43 21.56
N THR A 228 -18.23 14.76 20.62
CA THR A 228 -18.31 14.31 19.23
C THR A 228 -17.32 13.20 18.87
N GLY A 229 -16.33 12.96 19.73
CA GLY A 229 -15.20 12.08 19.46
C GLY A 229 -14.13 12.72 18.55
N THR A 230 -14.29 13.99 18.17
CA THR A 230 -13.34 14.68 17.27
C THR A 230 -11.97 14.81 17.94
N MET A 231 -10.91 14.56 17.18
CA MET A 231 -9.53 14.79 17.63
C MET A 231 -8.74 15.57 16.59
N ILE A 232 -7.84 16.45 17.04
CA ILE A 232 -6.77 17.01 16.23
C ILE A 232 -5.45 16.42 16.71
N VAL A 233 -4.69 15.83 15.80
CA VAL A 233 -3.45 15.10 16.12
C VAL A 233 -2.31 15.58 15.23
N ASN A 234 -1.14 15.76 15.84
CA ASN A 234 0.13 16.00 15.16
C ASN A 234 0.88 14.67 15.00
N TRP A 235 1.14 14.26 13.77
CA TRP A 235 1.98 13.11 13.44
C TRP A 235 3.26 13.54 12.74
N ILE A 236 4.36 12.85 13.03
CA ILE A 236 5.53 12.84 12.15
C ILE A 236 5.72 11.42 11.63
N LYS A 237 5.72 11.28 10.31
CA LYS A 237 6.08 10.03 9.64
C LYS A 237 7.49 10.09 9.07
N LYS A 238 8.27 9.08 9.40
CA LYS A 238 9.61 8.86 8.85
C LYS A 238 9.52 8.34 7.44
N PHE A 239 10.20 9.03 6.53
CA PHE A 239 10.31 8.61 5.14
C PHE A 239 11.72 8.06 4.85
N PRO A 240 11.91 7.37 3.71
CA PRO A 240 13.24 6.96 3.28
C PRO A 240 14.22 8.13 3.26
N PHE A 241 15.48 7.88 3.60
CA PHE A 241 16.52 8.91 3.88
C PHE A 241 16.75 9.93 2.75
N PHE A 242 16.33 9.63 1.52
CA PHE A 242 16.44 10.52 0.37
C PHE A 242 15.30 11.55 0.28
N CYS A 243 14.35 11.53 1.23
CA CYS A 243 13.30 12.55 1.35
C CYS A 243 13.23 13.07 2.79
N SER A 244 12.72 14.30 2.97
CA SER A 244 12.36 14.82 4.30
C SER A 244 11.23 14.00 4.92
N ASP A 245 11.25 13.85 6.25
CA ASP A 245 10.10 13.32 7.00
C ASP A 245 8.85 14.19 6.78
N ARG A 246 7.67 13.61 6.99
CA ARG A 246 6.39 14.28 6.75
C ARG A 246 5.72 14.61 8.07
N GLU A 247 5.29 15.86 8.21
CA GLU A 247 4.46 16.32 9.31
C GLU A 247 3.01 16.38 8.86
N TYR A 248 2.13 15.84 9.69
CA TYR A 248 0.70 15.88 9.46
C TYR A 248 0.03 16.52 10.66
N ILE A 249 -0.89 17.43 10.38
CA ILE A 249 -1.84 17.93 11.36
C ILE A 249 -3.18 17.47 10.84
N ILE A 250 -3.74 16.46 11.50
CA ILE A 250 -4.96 15.79 11.05
C ILE A 250 -6.08 16.04 12.03
N GLY A 251 -7.27 16.35 11.52
CA GLY A 251 -8.51 16.22 12.27
C GLY A 251 -9.16 14.89 11.92
N ARG A 252 -9.80 14.26 12.90
CA ARG A 252 -10.49 12.98 12.69
C ARG A 252 -11.73 12.84 13.55
N ARG A 253 -12.78 12.19 13.01
CA ARG A 253 -14.08 11.94 13.67
C ARG A 253 -14.69 10.63 13.15
N ILE A 254 -15.56 10.00 13.95
CA ILE A 254 -16.25 8.75 13.61
C ILE A 254 -17.76 8.96 13.66
N TRP A 255 -18.45 8.48 12.63
CA TRP A 255 -19.90 8.30 12.61
C TRP A 255 -20.26 6.82 12.61
N GLU A 256 -21.45 6.48 13.11
CA GLU A 256 -21.93 5.11 13.20
C GLU A 256 -23.36 4.99 12.68
N ALA A 257 -23.58 4.04 11.78
CA ALA A 257 -24.90 3.63 11.31
C ALA A 257 -25.07 2.11 11.48
N GLY A 258 -25.97 1.71 12.37
CA GLY A 258 -26.15 0.29 12.71
C GLY A 258 -24.87 -0.31 13.29
N LYS A 259 -24.26 -1.26 12.58
CA LYS A 259 -22.95 -1.87 12.95
C LYS A 259 -21.80 -1.41 12.05
N THR A 260 -21.99 -0.32 11.32
CA THR A 260 -21.00 0.22 10.39
C THR A 260 -20.44 1.53 10.93
N TYR A 261 -19.11 1.63 10.99
CA TYR A 261 -18.40 2.85 11.37
C TYR A 261 -17.84 3.54 10.14
N TYR A 262 -18.04 4.85 10.05
CA TYR A 262 -17.51 5.74 9.02
C TYR A 262 -16.48 6.66 9.68
N CYS A 263 -15.21 6.36 9.47
CA CYS A 263 -14.10 7.06 10.10
C CYS A 263 -13.49 8.01 9.07
N VAL A 264 -13.49 9.31 9.35
CA VAL A 264 -12.89 10.33 8.47
C VAL A 264 -11.67 10.92 9.15
N THR A 265 -10.60 11.09 8.39
CA THR A 265 -9.41 11.83 8.79
C THR A 265 -8.97 12.72 7.63
N LYS A 266 -8.75 14.01 7.88
CA LYS A 266 -8.22 14.94 6.88
C LYS A 266 -7.15 15.85 7.46
N GLY A 267 -6.33 16.44 6.58
CA GLY A 267 -5.42 17.53 6.94
C GLY A 267 -6.20 18.76 7.39
N VAL A 268 -5.75 19.42 8.46
CA VAL A 268 -6.43 20.58 9.04
C VAL A 268 -5.43 21.68 9.39
N PRO A 269 -5.79 22.97 9.24
CA PRO A 269 -4.93 24.06 9.67
C PRO A 269 -4.83 24.10 11.20
N TYR A 270 -3.66 24.46 11.72
CA TYR A 270 -3.46 24.65 13.16
C TYR A 270 -2.47 25.80 13.41
N PRO A 271 -2.96 27.04 13.57
CA PRO A 271 -2.12 28.24 13.62
C PRO A 271 -1.07 28.22 14.73
N ALA A 272 -1.35 27.57 15.86
CA ALA A 272 -0.41 27.47 16.99
C ALA A 272 0.82 26.58 16.69
N LEU A 273 0.80 25.81 15.59
CA LEU A 273 1.95 25.05 15.09
C LEU A 273 2.41 25.61 13.74
N PRO A 274 3.35 26.57 13.71
CA PRO A 274 3.83 27.14 12.45
C PRO A 274 4.57 26.11 11.60
N ARG A 275 4.57 26.32 10.28
CA ARG A 275 5.28 25.46 9.32
C ARG A 275 6.79 25.55 9.52
N ARG A 276 7.48 24.43 9.37
CA ARG A 276 8.94 24.34 9.31
C ARG A 276 9.36 23.79 7.95
N ASP A 277 10.62 24.02 7.58
CA ASP A 277 11.18 23.45 6.34
C ASP A 277 11.34 21.92 6.44
N LYS A 278 11.65 21.43 7.64
CA LYS A 278 11.79 20.01 7.96
C LYS A 278 11.18 19.75 9.35
N PRO A 279 10.38 18.68 9.52
CA PRO A 279 9.73 17.86 8.48
C PRO A 279 8.84 18.66 7.51
N ARG A 280 8.60 18.15 6.29
CA ARG A 280 7.70 18.77 5.30
C ARG A 280 6.26 18.55 5.75
N ARG A 281 5.49 19.63 5.92
CA ARG A 281 4.06 19.53 6.19
C ARG A 281 3.28 19.01 4.97
N VAL A 282 2.38 18.07 5.20
CA VAL A 282 1.42 17.56 4.22
C VAL A 282 0.08 18.25 4.46
N ASP A 283 -0.29 19.14 3.54
CA ASP A 283 -1.53 19.93 3.65
C ASP A 283 -2.73 19.18 3.08
N GLN A 284 -2.57 18.60 1.89
CA GLN A 284 -3.59 17.78 1.27
C GLN A 284 -3.46 16.35 1.79
N TYR A 285 -4.34 15.99 2.72
CA TYR A 285 -4.43 14.66 3.29
C TYR A 285 -5.89 14.28 3.50
N PHE A 286 -6.29 13.12 3.03
CA PHE A 286 -7.58 12.51 3.33
C PHE A 286 -7.39 10.99 3.46
N SER A 287 -7.86 10.43 4.56
CA SER A 287 -7.83 8.99 4.81
C SER A 287 -9.08 8.61 5.57
N SER A 288 -9.83 7.66 5.03
CA SER A 288 -11.09 7.25 5.62
C SER A 288 -11.25 5.74 5.61
N TRP A 289 -11.90 5.22 6.64
CA TRP A 289 -12.17 3.80 6.83
C TRP A 289 -13.66 3.59 7.02
N VAL A 290 -14.25 2.70 6.22
CA VAL A 290 -15.59 2.15 6.50
C VAL A 290 -15.41 0.75 7.05
N ILE A 291 -15.88 0.53 8.27
CA ILE A 291 -15.66 -0.70 9.03
C ILE A 291 -17.02 -1.35 9.28
N ARG A 292 -17.23 -2.57 8.80
CA ARG A 292 -18.52 -3.27 8.95
C ARG A 292 -18.34 -4.78 9.14
N PRO A 293 -19.29 -5.45 9.83
CA PRO A 293 -19.27 -6.90 9.93
C PRO A 293 -19.64 -7.53 8.58
N VAL A 294 -19.02 -8.65 8.25
CA VAL A 294 -19.30 -9.46 7.07
C VAL A 294 -19.25 -10.94 7.41
N GLN A 295 -19.85 -11.76 6.56
CA GLN A 295 -19.78 -13.21 6.73
C GLN A 295 -18.34 -13.72 6.60
N SER A 296 -18.02 -14.69 7.44
CA SER A 296 -16.75 -15.40 7.38
C SER A 296 -16.64 -16.25 6.12
N ARG A 297 -15.41 -16.36 5.61
CA ARG A 297 -15.10 -17.25 4.47
C ARG A 297 -15.21 -18.73 4.83
N LYS A 298 -15.37 -19.06 6.11
CA LYS A 298 -15.57 -20.43 6.59
C LYS A 298 -16.93 -21.00 6.16
N GLY A 299 -17.84 -20.17 5.66
CA GLY A 299 -19.14 -20.61 5.15
C GLY A 299 -20.14 -21.01 6.24
N ASP A 300 -19.92 -20.57 7.48
CA ASP A 300 -20.80 -20.81 8.63
C ASP A 300 -22.02 -19.86 8.65
N GLY A 301 -22.09 -18.90 7.73
CA GLY A 301 -23.13 -17.87 7.66
C GLY A 301 -23.03 -16.80 8.77
N LEU A 302 -22.05 -16.91 9.67
CA LEU A 302 -21.91 -16.03 10.83
C LEU A 302 -21.14 -14.76 10.45
N LEU A 303 -21.55 -13.63 11.04
CA LEU A 303 -20.89 -12.33 10.90
C LEU A 303 -19.67 -12.21 11.84
N THR A 304 -18.73 -13.16 11.72
CA THR A 304 -17.53 -13.25 12.58
C THR A 304 -16.31 -12.55 11.98
N SER A 305 -16.46 -11.96 10.80
CA SER A 305 -15.38 -11.29 10.07
C SER A 305 -15.69 -9.80 9.90
N CYS A 306 -14.64 -9.00 9.73
CA CYS A 306 -14.77 -7.55 9.60
C CYS A 306 -14.20 -7.10 8.26
N GLU A 307 -15.00 -6.37 7.49
CA GLU A 307 -14.55 -5.68 6.28
C GLU A 307 -14.15 -4.25 6.61
N VAL A 308 -13.08 -3.80 5.98
CA VAL A 308 -12.57 -2.44 6.02
C VAL A 308 -12.39 -1.94 4.60
N ILE A 309 -13.14 -0.90 4.23
CA ILE A 309 -12.91 -0.15 3.00
C ILE A 309 -12.08 1.08 3.34
N LEU A 310 -10.87 1.15 2.79
CA LEU A 310 -10.02 2.34 2.85
C LEU A 310 -10.26 3.17 1.60
N LEU A 311 -10.41 4.48 1.77
CA LEU A 311 -10.24 5.50 0.73
C LEU A 311 -9.17 6.49 1.20
N HIS A 312 -8.18 6.75 0.35
CA HIS A 312 -7.02 7.53 0.75
C HIS A 312 -6.42 8.32 -0.41
N TYR A 313 -6.09 9.58 -0.15
CA TYR A 313 -5.24 10.38 -1.01
C TYR A 313 -4.42 11.37 -0.17
N GLU A 314 -3.21 11.68 -0.62
CA GLU A 314 -2.37 12.69 0.01
C GLU A 314 -1.37 13.29 -0.99
N ASP A 315 -0.94 14.53 -0.75
CA ASP A 315 0.22 15.12 -1.42
C ASP A 315 1.47 15.09 -0.52
N MET A 316 2.23 14.00 -0.65
CA MET A 316 3.50 13.80 0.06
C MET A 316 4.63 14.74 -0.39
N GLY A 317 4.43 15.51 -1.47
CA GLY A 317 5.49 16.29 -2.12
C GLY A 317 6.54 15.42 -2.79
N ILE A 318 6.13 14.23 -3.25
CA ILE A 318 6.95 13.31 -4.04
C ILE A 318 6.34 13.24 -5.44
N PRO A 319 7.16 13.16 -6.52
CA PRO A 319 6.65 12.91 -7.86
C PRO A 319 5.67 11.72 -7.89
N LYS A 320 4.53 11.90 -8.55
CA LYS A 320 3.42 10.93 -8.56
C LYS A 320 3.88 9.52 -8.94
N ASP A 321 4.73 9.38 -9.95
CA ASP A 321 5.18 8.07 -10.44
C ASP A 321 6.07 7.35 -9.41
N VAL A 322 6.91 8.09 -8.68
CA VAL A 322 7.73 7.54 -7.57
C VAL A 322 6.82 7.07 -6.43
N ALA A 323 5.79 7.84 -6.09
CA ALA A 323 4.81 7.43 -5.09
C ALA A 323 4.04 6.17 -5.53
N LYS A 324 3.57 6.13 -6.79
CA LYS A 324 2.89 4.95 -7.38
C LYS A 324 3.78 3.71 -7.35
N LEU A 325 5.06 3.84 -7.68
CA LEU A 325 6.04 2.75 -7.63
C LEU A 325 6.21 2.21 -6.22
N GLY A 326 6.33 3.11 -5.23
CA GLY A 326 6.42 2.77 -3.81
C GLY A 326 5.19 2.02 -3.32
N VAL A 327 3.99 2.47 -3.69
CA VAL A 327 2.72 1.78 -3.35
C VAL A 327 2.68 0.39 -4.00
N ARG A 328 2.96 0.29 -5.30
CA ARG A 328 2.92 -0.99 -6.04
C ARG A 328 3.81 -2.07 -5.41
N HIS A 329 5.02 -1.70 -4.98
CA HIS A 329 5.97 -2.65 -4.40
C HIS A 329 5.78 -2.85 -2.90
N GLY A 330 5.36 -1.80 -2.17
CA GLY A 330 5.29 -1.80 -0.71
C GLY A 330 3.96 -2.25 -0.13
N MET A 331 2.83 -2.08 -0.85
CA MET A 331 1.48 -2.25 -0.31
C MET A 331 1.27 -3.59 0.38
N TRP A 332 1.61 -4.71 -0.26
CA TRP A 332 1.43 -6.04 0.34
C TRP A 332 2.29 -6.25 1.60
N GLY A 333 3.52 -5.72 1.59
CA GLY A 333 4.41 -5.78 2.74
C GLY A 333 3.84 -5.01 3.94
N THR A 334 3.35 -3.79 3.69
CA THR A 334 2.69 -2.95 4.69
C THR A 334 1.43 -3.60 5.23
N LEU A 335 0.59 -4.17 4.35
CA LEU A 335 -0.63 -4.82 4.78
C LEU A 335 -0.39 -6.05 5.67
N LYS A 336 0.66 -6.85 5.39
CA LYS A 336 1.07 -7.95 6.28
C LYS A 336 1.49 -7.45 7.67
N LYS A 337 2.21 -6.31 7.74
CA LYS A 337 2.57 -5.69 9.01
C LYS A 337 1.34 -5.17 9.75
N LEU A 338 0.41 -4.54 9.03
CA LEU A 338 -0.87 -4.08 9.57
C LEU A 338 -1.68 -5.25 10.15
N HIS A 339 -1.78 -6.37 9.41
CA HIS A 339 -2.43 -7.58 9.90
C HIS A 339 -1.77 -8.15 11.15
N GLY A 340 -0.43 -8.27 11.15
CA GLY A 340 0.31 -8.71 12.33
C GLY A 340 0.11 -7.77 13.53
N GLY A 341 0.13 -6.46 13.29
CA GLY A 341 -0.18 -5.43 14.28
C GLY A 341 -1.58 -5.57 14.85
N PHE A 342 -2.58 -5.82 14.01
CA PHE A 342 -3.95 -6.07 14.44
C PHE A 342 -4.02 -7.32 15.33
N ARG A 343 -3.40 -8.45 14.95
CA ARG A 343 -3.39 -9.67 15.78
C ARG A 343 -2.68 -9.46 17.13
N ALA A 344 -1.62 -8.64 17.14
CA ALA A 344 -0.98 -8.22 18.39
C ALA A 344 -1.92 -7.37 19.24
N TYR A 345 -2.68 -6.45 18.63
CA TYR A 345 -3.69 -5.63 19.31
C TYR A 345 -4.79 -6.49 19.92
N GLN A 346 -5.35 -7.44 19.17
CA GLN A 346 -6.37 -8.37 19.68
C GLN A 346 -5.86 -9.16 20.89
N THR A 347 -4.60 -9.63 20.85
CA THR A 347 -3.99 -10.33 21.98
C THR A 347 -3.81 -9.42 23.19
N ALA A 348 -3.31 -8.20 22.98
CA ALA A 348 -3.13 -7.21 24.04
C ALA A 348 -4.47 -6.86 24.71
N ARG A 349 -5.54 -6.64 23.93
CA ARG A 349 -6.89 -6.34 24.42
C ARG A 349 -7.53 -7.48 25.24
N LYS A 350 -7.12 -8.73 24.99
CA LYS A 350 -7.55 -9.88 25.81
C LYS A 350 -6.80 -9.97 27.15
N GLN A 351 -5.55 -9.53 27.18
CA GLN A 351 -4.72 -9.54 28.38
C GLN A 351 -5.03 -8.35 29.29
N ASP A 352 -5.28 -7.19 28.70
CA ASP A 352 -5.62 -5.96 29.39
C ASP A 352 -6.83 -5.30 28.71
N PRO A 353 -8.00 -5.27 29.36
CA PRO A 353 -9.20 -4.66 28.80
C PRO A 353 -9.20 -3.13 28.93
N THR A 354 -8.18 -2.49 29.52
CA THR A 354 -8.08 -1.04 29.55
C THR A 354 -7.84 -0.48 28.14
N LEU A 355 -8.59 0.56 27.78
CA LEU A 355 -8.46 1.25 26.51
C LEU A 355 -7.41 2.37 26.63
N SER A 356 -6.64 2.60 25.58
CA SER A 356 -5.81 3.82 25.47
C SER A 356 -6.69 5.06 25.37
N ARG A 357 -6.12 6.26 25.53
CA ARG A 357 -6.90 7.50 25.37
C ARG A 357 -7.46 7.61 23.95
N CYS A 358 -6.66 7.26 22.95
CA CYS A 358 -7.10 7.20 21.56
C CYS A 358 -8.24 6.19 21.34
N ALA A 359 -8.14 4.98 21.89
CA ALA A 359 -9.18 3.96 21.74
C ALA A 359 -10.48 4.33 22.47
N HIS A 360 -10.41 5.01 23.61
CA HIS A 360 -11.60 5.58 24.26
C HIS A 360 -12.29 6.61 23.36
N MET A 361 -11.53 7.54 22.76
CA MET A 361 -12.09 8.51 21.82
C MET A 361 -12.74 7.84 20.60
N ALA A 362 -12.21 6.70 20.14
CA ALA A 362 -12.80 5.94 19.04
C ALA A 362 -14.20 5.38 19.34
N ALA A 363 -14.50 5.13 20.62
CA ALA A 363 -15.81 4.64 21.05
C ALA A 363 -16.89 5.73 21.04
N ILE A 364 -16.49 7.00 20.97
CA ILE A 364 -17.39 8.16 20.92
C ILE A 364 -17.70 8.45 19.44
N ALA A 365 -18.74 7.78 18.92
CA ALA A 365 -19.17 7.93 17.53
C ALA A 365 -20.49 8.68 17.44
N THR A 366 -20.59 9.59 16.47
CA THR A 366 -21.85 10.30 16.17
C THR A 366 -22.80 9.36 15.45
N LYS A 367 -23.97 9.08 16.05
CA LYS A 367 -24.98 8.21 15.45
C LYS A 367 -25.64 8.90 14.25
N ILE A 368 -25.79 8.17 13.15
CA ILE A 368 -26.49 8.62 11.95
C ILE A 368 -27.45 7.55 11.45
N SER A 369 -28.44 7.96 10.68
CA SER A 369 -29.37 7.10 9.96
C SER A 369 -29.31 7.40 8.47
N PHE A 370 -29.37 6.36 7.65
CA PHE A 370 -29.60 6.50 6.21
C PHE A 370 -31.08 6.23 5.96
N ASP A 371 -31.82 7.24 5.50
CA ASP A 371 -33.20 7.04 5.05
C ASP A 371 -33.16 6.29 3.71
N GLY A 372 -33.35 4.97 3.78
CA GLY A 372 -33.26 4.07 2.63
C GLY A 372 -33.09 2.63 3.08
N GLY A 373 -34.17 1.99 3.53
CA GLY A 373 -34.17 0.60 3.97
C GLY A 373 -33.70 -0.36 2.88
N SER A 374 -32.55 -0.99 3.12
CA SER A 374 -32.26 -2.38 2.73
C SER A 374 -31.00 -2.81 3.47
N GLU A 375 -31.16 -3.55 4.57
CA GLU A 375 -30.12 -4.45 5.01
C GLU A 375 -29.87 -5.44 3.87
N MET A 376 -28.82 -5.18 3.08
CA MET A 376 -28.39 -6.11 2.04
C MET A 376 -27.70 -7.30 2.71
N VAL A 377 -28.51 -8.22 3.23
CA VAL A 377 -28.11 -9.59 3.54
C VAL A 377 -27.98 -10.32 2.20
N PRO A 378 -26.83 -10.93 1.86
CA PRO A 378 -26.75 -11.85 0.73
C PRO A 378 -27.46 -13.15 1.16
N GLY A 379 -28.77 -13.18 0.94
CA GLY A 379 -29.60 -14.37 1.05
C GLY A 379 -29.45 -15.21 -0.21
N ASP A 380 -28.96 -16.42 0.00
CA ASP A 380 -28.91 -17.55 -0.92
C ASP A 380 -30.22 -17.67 -1.73
N LYS A 381 -30.14 -17.54 -3.07
CA LYS A 381 -31.27 -17.86 -3.95
C LYS A 381 -31.17 -19.31 -4.37
N ASN A 382 -31.70 -20.18 -3.52
CA ASN A 382 -32.09 -21.52 -3.90
C ASN A 382 -33.59 -21.66 -3.61
N THR A 383 -34.44 -21.52 -4.63
CA THR A 383 -35.78 -22.15 -4.70
C THR A 383 -36.43 -21.86 -6.06
N GLY A 384 -36.71 -22.91 -6.82
CA GLY A 384 -37.91 -23.05 -7.66
C GLY A 384 -38.45 -24.44 -7.32
N GLU A 385 -39.30 -24.52 -6.31
CA GLU A 385 -40.78 -24.59 -6.37
C GLU A 385 -41.36 -25.97 -6.78
N PRO A 386 -42.33 -26.48 -5.99
CA PRO A 386 -43.00 -27.76 -6.24
C PRO A 386 -44.13 -27.60 -7.27
N LYS A 387 -44.37 -28.64 -8.07
CA LYS A 387 -45.57 -28.74 -8.91
C LYS A 387 -46.57 -29.67 -8.23
N ASP A 388 -47.63 -29.09 -7.67
CA ASP A 388 -48.88 -29.79 -7.41
C ASP A 388 -49.78 -29.69 -8.65
N LEU A 389 -50.25 -30.83 -9.14
CA LEU A 389 -51.42 -30.95 -10.00
C LEU A 389 -52.41 -31.87 -9.29
N VAL A 390 -53.65 -31.39 -9.24
CA VAL A 390 -54.82 -31.93 -8.52
C VAL A 390 -55.44 -33.12 -9.26
N GLU A 391 -55.85 -34.10 -8.45
CA GLU A 391 -56.92 -35.12 -8.54
C GLU A 391 -57.40 -35.67 -9.90
N GLU A 392 -57.49 -37.00 -9.98
CA GLU A 392 -58.76 -37.70 -10.15
C GLU A 392 -58.70 -39.12 -9.53
N ASP A 393 -59.79 -39.48 -8.85
CA ASP A 393 -60.08 -40.74 -8.17
C ASP A 393 -60.17 -41.95 -9.11
N GLU A 394 -59.82 -43.15 -8.62
CA GLU A 394 -60.68 -44.36 -8.67
C GLU A 394 -60.05 -45.58 -7.95
N ILE A 395 -60.78 -46.09 -6.93
CA ILE A 395 -61.06 -47.51 -6.64
C ILE A 395 -59.90 -48.43 -6.15
N PHE A 396 -59.79 -48.63 -4.83
CA PHE A 396 -60.35 -49.77 -4.07
C PHE A 396 -60.14 -49.61 -2.56
#